data_AF-A0A091I0Z4-F1
#
_entry.id   AF-A0A091I0Z4-F1
#
_cell.length_a   1.000
_cell.length_b   1.000
_cell.length_c   1.000
_cell.angle_alpha   90.00
_cell.angle_beta   90.00
_cell.angle_gamma   90.00
#
_symmetry.space_group_name_H-M   'P 1'
#
loop_
_entity.id
_entity.type
_entity.pdbx_description
1 polymer ?
#
loop_
_entity_poly.entity_id
_entity_poly.type
_entity_poly.pdbx_seq_one_letter_code
_entity_poly.pdbx_strand_id
1 'polypeptide(L)'
;PGQGLPPPSRWLQLRSLVSPTEKQRACLLPPDDGPCRALVPRWYYDRYTQSCQEFTYGGCHGNANNFLTLDDCEKSCWTIKKVPKLCRMEADGGPCRSHLKRYAFNLTSMRCEEFIYGGCYGNGNNFRDLKSCVDHCLPEKTGPLLCYSPKDEGLCSSAVRRYYYDSKTKSCKEFKYTGCGGNANNFVTETDCYNVCRKAGTQKPKINKPVNGVRRKMMIKLIKKPQTYNPKS
;
A
#
# COMPACT_ATOMS: atom_id res chain seq x y z
N PRO A 1 14.03 -39.54 -20.07
CA PRO A 1 14.61 -38.18 -20.10
C PRO A 1 13.52 -37.11 -20.21
N GLY A 2 12.83 -36.84 -19.10
CA GLY A 2 11.90 -35.73 -18.97
C GLY A 2 12.59 -34.59 -18.23
N GLN A 3 12.93 -33.52 -18.93
CA GLN A 3 13.45 -32.31 -18.27
C GLN A 3 12.27 -31.65 -17.55
N GLY A 4 12.21 -31.87 -16.23
CA GLY A 4 11.31 -31.12 -15.36
C GLY A 4 11.65 -29.64 -15.49
N LEU A 5 10.62 -28.82 -15.77
CA LEU A 5 10.75 -27.37 -15.81
C LEU A 5 11.37 -26.88 -14.48
N PRO A 6 12.31 -25.92 -14.52
CA PRO A 6 12.87 -25.37 -13.30
C PRO A 6 11.76 -24.78 -12.42
N PRO A 7 11.86 -24.89 -11.08
CA PRO A 7 10.88 -24.31 -10.20
C PRO A 7 10.76 -22.81 -10.49
N PRO A 8 9.54 -22.25 -10.47
CA PRO A 8 9.33 -20.84 -10.73
C PRO A 8 10.24 -20.00 -9.81
N SER A 9 10.91 -19.01 -10.39
CA SER A 9 11.81 -18.12 -9.66
C SER A 9 11.14 -17.55 -8.41
N ARG A 10 11.88 -17.40 -7.30
CA ARG A 10 11.38 -17.01 -5.96
C ARG A 10 10.53 -15.72 -5.92
N TRP A 11 10.65 -14.88 -6.95
CA TRP A 11 9.80 -13.71 -7.20
C TRP A 11 8.33 -14.07 -7.54
N LEU A 12 8.08 -15.25 -8.11
CA LEU A 12 6.76 -15.77 -8.43
C LEU A 12 6.01 -16.23 -7.17
N GLN A 13 6.68 -16.74 -6.13
CA GLN A 13 6.05 -17.10 -4.86
C GLN A 13 5.53 -15.89 -4.07
N LEU A 14 6.15 -14.71 -4.22
CA LEU A 14 5.68 -13.44 -3.62
C LEU A 14 4.37 -12.94 -4.25
N ARG A 15 3.95 -13.47 -5.40
CA ARG A 15 2.70 -13.07 -6.10
C ARG A 15 1.42 -13.45 -5.35
N SER A 16 1.50 -14.38 -4.39
CA SER A 16 0.34 -14.96 -3.71
C SER A 16 -0.11 -14.23 -2.44
N LEU A 17 0.68 -13.29 -1.90
CA LEU A 17 0.39 -12.68 -0.59
C LEU A 17 -0.31 -11.30 -0.68
N VAL A 18 -0.51 -10.78 -1.89
CA VAL A 18 -1.05 -9.42 -2.13
C VAL A 18 -2.32 -9.45 -2.98
N SER A 19 -2.91 -10.62 -3.24
CA SER A 19 -4.19 -10.67 -3.96
C SER A 19 -5.32 -10.19 -3.04
N PRO A 20 -6.07 -9.14 -3.42
CA PRO A 20 -7.27 -8.74 -2.71
C PRO A 20 -8.23 -9.93 -2.62
N THR A 21 -8.87 -10.12 -1.46
CA THR A 21 -9.98 -11.07 -1.34
C THR A 21 -11.07 -10.74 -2.37
N GLU A 22 -11.92 -11.69 -2.73
CA GLU A 22 -12.99 -11.44 -3.72
C GLU A 22 -13.86 -10.22 -3.35
N LYS A 23 -14.12 -10.01 -2.06
CA LYS A 23 -14.80 -8.80 -1.54
C LYS A 23 -14.00 -7.51 -1.75
N GLN A 24 -12.68 -7.55 -1.64
CA GLN A 24 -11.82 -6.38 -1.83
C GLN A 24 -11.66 -6.00 -3.30
N ARG A 25 -11.83 -6.95 -4.23
CA ARG A 25 -11.72 -6.65 -5.68
C ARG A 25 -12.75 -5.64 -6.14
N ALA A 26 -13.98 -5.67 -5.60
CA ALA A 26 -15.02 -4.70 -5.89
C ALA A 26 -14.53 -3.27 -5.61
N CYS A 27 -14.00 -3.03 -4.43
CA CYS A 27 -13.48 -1.74 -4.00
C CYS A 27 -12.26 -1.22 -4.79
N LEU A 28 -11.66 -2.04 -5.66
CA LEU A 28 -10.54 -1.63 -6.52
C LEU A 28 -11.00 -1.21 -7.92
N LEU A 29 -12.25 -1.45 -8.26
CA LEU A 29 -12.83 -1.01 -9.52
C LEU A 29 -13.09 0.51 -9.48
N PRO A 30 -12.99 1.23 -10.61
CA PRO A 30 -13.49 2.60 -10.68
C PRO A 30 -15.02 2.62 -10.47
N PRO A 31 -15.62 3.77 -10.09
CA PRO A 31 -17.07 3.92 -10.17
C PRO A 31 -17.53 3.74 -11.62
N ASP A 32 -18.74 3.20 -11.79
CA ASP A 32 -19.33 2.96 -13.11
C ASP A 32 -20.81 3.30 -13.08
N ASP A 33 -21.14 4.41 -13.75
CA ASP A 33 -22.48 4.95 -13.86
C ASP A 33 -23.36 4.04 -14.73
N GLY A 34 -22.75 3.25 -15.63
CA GLY A 34 -23.45 2.47 -16.63
C GLY A 34 -24.12 3.32 -17.74
N PRO A 35 -24.79 2.69 -18.70
CA PRO A 35 -25.35 3.35 -19.88
C PRO A 35 -26.75 3.96 -19.66
N CYS A 36 -27.42 3.61 -18.56
CA CYS A 36 -28.74 4.16 -18.23
C CYS A 36 -28.63 5.58 -17.67
N ARG A 37 -29.76 6.32 -17.65
CA ARG A 37 -29.80 7.77 -17.33
C ARG A 37 -30.60 8.10 -16.06
N ALA A 38 -30.80 7.13 -15.17
CA ALA A 38 -31.38 7.42 -13.87
C ALA A 38 -30.36 8.20 -13.00
N LEU A 39 -30.85 9.01 -12.07
CA LEU A 39 -30.00 9.76 -11.13
C LEU A 39 -30.07 9.10 -9.75
N VAL A 40 -29.46 7.92 -9.61
CA VAL A 40 -29.52 7.14 -8.37
C VAL A 40 -28.27 7.42 -7.53
N PRO A 41 -28.38 8.11 -6.38
CA PRO A 41 -27.23 8.32 -5.50
C PRO A 41 -26.77 6.99 -4.93
N ARG A 42 -25.46 6.71 -5.05
CA ARG A 42 -24.81 5.49 -4.59
C ARG A 42 -23.45 5.82 -4.00
N TRP A 43 -22.89 4.88 -3.26
CA TRP A 43 -21.56 5.01 -2.65
C TRP A 43 -20.58 4.10 -3.39
N TYR A 44 -19.36 4.59 -3.59
CA TYR A 44 -18.25 3.79 -4.09
C TYR A 44 -17.01 4.06 -3.25
N TYR A 45 -16.09 3.10 -3.22
CA TYR A 45 -14.80 3.30 -2.59
C TYR A 45 -13.84 3.99 -3.57
N ASP A 46 -13.48 5.24 -3.27
CA ASP A 46 -12.46 5.94 -4.02
C ASP A 46 -11.07 5.48 -3.55
N ARG A 47 -10.37 4.74 -4.42
CA ARG A 47 -9.00 4.27 -4.21
C ARG A 47 -7.98 5.41 -4.08
N TYR A 48 -8.24 6.57 -4.69
CA TYR A 48 -7.34 7.74 -4.65
C TYR A 48 -7.37 8.42 -3.29
N THR A 49 -8.55 8.60 -2.70
CA THR A 49 -8.68 9.13 -1.33
C THR A 49 -8.53 8.04 -0.26
N GLN A 50 -8.80 6.78 -0.63
CA GLN A 50 -8.99 5.63 0.27
C GLN A 50 -10.14 5.85 1.26
N SER A 51 -11.26 6.34 0.73
CA SER A 51 -12.50 6.59 1.46
C SER A 51 -13.71 6.33 0.57
N CYS A 52 -14.84 6.00 1.19
CA CYS A 52 -16.11 5.94 0.49
C CYS A 52 -16.58 7.35 0.12
N GLN A 53 -17.08 7.50 -1.11
CA GLN A 53 -17.61 8.73 -1.67
C GLN A 53 -18.92 8.44 -2.40
N GLU A 54 -19.73 9.48 -2.57
CA GLU A 54 -20.97 9.39 -3.33
C GLU A 54 -20.70 9.54 -4.84
N PHE A 55 -21.45 8.82 -5.67
CA PHE A 55 -21.50 8.97 -7.11
C PHE A 55 -22.93 8.76 -7.64
N THR A 56 -23.19 9.15 -8.89
CA THR A 56 -24.50 9.00 -9.52
C THR A 56 -24.53 7.75 -10.39
N TYR A 57 -25.25 6.73 -9.95
CA TYR A 57 -25.47 5.52 -10.74
C TYR A 57 -26.64 5.68 -11.71
N GLY A 58 -26.38 5.38 -12.99
CA GLY A 58 -27.32 5.46 -14.11
C GLY A 58 -28.49 4.48 -14.01
N GLY A 59 -28.44 3.49 -13.11
CA GLY A 59 -29.54 2.57 -12.82
C GLY A 59 -29.43 1.19 -13.50
N CYS A 60 -28.47 0.98 -14.41
CA CYS A 60 -28.21 -0.32 -15.01
C CYS A 60 -26.72 -0.49 -15.39
N HIS A 61 -26.26 -1.73 -15.57
CA HIS A 61 -24.92 -2.10 -16.09
C HIS A 61 -23.75 -1.29 -15.50
N GLY A 62 -23.70 -1.15 -14.17
CA GLY A 62 -22.51 -0.70 -13.46
C GLY A 62 -21.64 -1.87 -13.01
N ASN A 63 -20.77 -1.63 -12.02
CA ASN A 63 -19.91 -2.65 -11.44
C ASN A 63 -20.10 -2.82 -9.91
N ALA A 64 -19.31 -3.71 -9.31
CA ALA A 64 -19.45 -4.09 -7.90
C ALA A 64 -18.98 -3.00 -6.90
N ASN A 65 -18.27 -1.95 -7.32
CA ASN A 65 -17.95 -0.79 -6.50
C ASN A 65 -19.15 0.17 -6.41
N ASN A 66 -20.30 -0.38 -6.00
CA ASN A 66 -21.58 0.32 -5.99
C ASN A 66 -22.38 -0.16 -4.76
N PHE A 67 -22.40 0.68 -3.73
CA PHE A 67 -23.00 0.40 -2.44
C PHE A 67 -24.22 1.30 -2.21
N LEU A 68 -25.25 0.77 -1.55
CA LEU A 68 -26.45 1.55 -1.26
C LEU A 68 -26.21 2.59 -0.18
N THR A 69 -25.40 2.26 0.83
CA THR A 69 -25.12 3.14 1.96
C THR A 69 -23.61 3.34 2.17
N LEU A 70 -23.24 4.43 2.85
CA LEU A 70 -21.87 4.69 3.27
C LEU A 70 -21.34 3.55 4.15
N ASP A 71 -22.14 3.07 5.10
CA ASP A 71 -21.76 2.01 6.04
C ASP A 71 -21.48 0.68 5.32
N ASP A 72 -22.26 0.32 4.29
CA ASP A 72 -22.00 -0.86 3.46
C ASP A 72 -20.67 -0.76 2.72
N CYS A 73 -20.38 0.42 2.17
CA CYS A 73 -19.11 0.70 1.50
C CYS A 73 -17.93 0.60 2.49
N GLU A 74 -18.04 1.25 3.65
CA GLU A 74 -16.99 1.24 4.67
C GLU A 74 -16.74 -0.18 5.17
N LYS A 75 -17.79 -0.93 5.54
CA LYS A 75 -17.67 -2.33 5.98
C LYS A 75 -17.10 -3.26 4.91
N SER A 76 -17.35 -2.96 3.64
CA SER A 76 -16.80 -3.76 2.53
C SER A 76 -15.33 -3.45 2.27
N CYS A 77 -14.92 -2.19 2.38
CA CYS A 77 -13.63 -1.71 1.87
C CYS A 77 -12.63 -1.28 2.96
N TRP A 78 -13.01 -1.21 4.23
CA TRP A 78 -12.13 -0.78 5.34
C TRP A 78 -10.86 -1.63 5.50
N THR A 79 -10.89 -2.87 5.03
CA THR A 79 -9.76 -3.81 5.11
C THR A 79 -8.66 -3.54 4.08
N ILE A 80 -8.90 -2.64 3.10
CA ILE A 80 -7.90 -2.26 2.13
C ILE A 80 -6.80 -1.49 2.84
N LYS A 81 -5.58 -2.05 2.77
CA LYS A 81 -4.43 -1.49 3.44
C LYS A 81 -4.19 -0.06 2.94
N LYS A 82 -3.88 0.85 3.87
CA LYS A 82 -3.60 2.25 3.53
C LYS A 82 -2.33 2.33 2.69
N VAL A 83 -2.46 2.87 1.48
CA VAL A 83 -1.38 3.04 0.51
C VAL A 83 -0.93 4.50 0.56
N PRO A 84 0.38 4.78 0.57
CA PRO A 84 0.87 6.16 0.61
C PRO A 84 0.34 7.00 -0.55
N LYS A 85 0.00 8.27 -0.29
CA LYS A 85 -0.68 9.15 -1.27
C LYS A 85 -0.02 9.16 -2.64
N LEU A 86 1.31 9.22 -2.68
CA LEU A 86 2.09 9.25 -3.91
C LEU A 86 1.83 8.01 -4.79
N CYS A 87 1.66 6.83 -4.17
CA CYS A 87 1.46 5.55 -4.83
C CYS A 87 0.00 5.32 -5.26
N ARG A 88 -0.89 6.27 -4.94
CA ARG A 88 -2.30 6.19 -5.31
C ARG A 88 -2.57 6.86 -6.66
N MET A 89 -1.63 7.65 -7.16
CA MET A 89 -1.75 8.34 -8.44
C MET A 89 -1.55 7.35 -9.59
N GLU A 90 -2.15 7.60 -10.76
CA GLU A 90 -1.86 6.79 -11.95
C GLU A 90 -0.44 7.06 -12.46
N ALA A 91 0.14 6.12 -13.19
CA ALA A 91 1.44 6.32 -13.81
C ALA A 91 1.34 7.41 -14.88
N ASP A 92 2.10 8.49 -14.72
CA ASP A 92 2.08 9.62 -15.65
C ASP A 92 3.41 9.70 -16.41
N GLY A 93 3.33 9.43 -17.71
CA GLY A 93 4.46 9.52 -18.63
C GLY A 93 4.93 10.95 -18.88
N GLY A 94 4.06 11.94 -18.68
CA GLY A 94 4.31 13.32 -19.05
C GLY A 94 4.38 13.54 -20.58
N PRO A 95 4.54 14.81 -21.02
CA PRO A 95 4.51 15.20 -22.43
C PRO A 95 5.84 14.98 -23.17
N CYS A 96 6.96 14.77 -22.45
CA CYS A 96 8.25 14.53 -23.10
C CYS A 96 8.31 13.14 -23.77
N ARG A 97 9.22 12.98 -24.73
CA ARG A 97 9.30 11.79 -25.60
C ARG A 97 10.50 10.87 -25.33
N SER A 98 11.10 10.96 -24.15
CA SER A 98 12.13 10.00 -23.76
C SER A 98 11.49 8.65 -23.46
N HIS A 99 12.23 7.56 -23.66
CA HIS A 99 11.76 6.20 -23.38
C HIS A 99 12.41 5.66 -22.10
N LEU A 100 12.12 6.30 -20.96
CA LEU A 100 12.70 5.90 -19.68
C LEU A 100 11.81 4.85 -19.01
N LYS A 101 12.32 3.62 -18.87
CA LYS A 101 11.66 2.58 -18.10
C LYS A 101 11.63 2.97 -16.62
N ARG A 102 10.44 2.99 -16.04
CA ARG A 102 10.18 3.33 -14.63
C ARG A 102 9.15 2.36 -14.07
N TYR A 103 9.00 2.36 -12.75
CA TYR A 103 8.00 1.57 -12.04
C TYR A 103 6.98 2.49 -11.38
N ALA A 104 5.71 2.08 -11.40
CA ALA A 104 4.61 2.76 -10.73
C ALA A 104 3.75 1.73 -10.01
N PHE A 105 3.21 2.09 -8.85
CA PHE A 105 2.29 1.23 -8.13
C PHE A 105 0.88 1.30 -8.74
N ASN A 106 0.40 0.16 -9.21
CA ASN A 106 -0.94 -0.02 -9.73
C ASN A 106 -1.84 -0.53 -8.60
N LEU A 107 -2.82 0.26 -8.14
CA LEU A 107 -3.72 -0.18 -7.07
C LEU A 107 -4.75 -1.22 -7.55
N THR A 108 -4.96 -1.40 -8.86
CA THR A 108 -5.91 -2.40 -9.39
C THR A 108 -5.29 -3.79 -9.32
N SER A 109 -4.03 -3.91 -9.75
CA SER A 109 -3.27 -5.16 -9.59
C SER A 109 -2.59 -5.30 -8.23
N MET A 110 -2.56 -4.22 -7.45
CA MET A 110 -1.83 -4.07 -6.18
C MET A 110 -0.34 -4.40 -6.33
N ARG A 111 0.28 -3.99 -7.45
CA ARG A 111 1.67 -4.30 -7.80
C ARG A 111 2.41 -3.10 -8.35
N CYS A 112 3.72 -3.09 -8.17
CA CYS A 112 4.61 -2.21 -8.92
C CYS A 112 4.80 -2.75 -10.34
N GLU A 113 4.40 -1.98 -11.33
CA GLU A 113 4.41 -2.32 -12.74
C GLU A 113 5.32 -1.36 -13.52
N GLU A 114 5.91 -1.84 -14.62
CA GLU A 114 6.75 -1.03 -15.49
C GLU A 114 5.89 -0.11 -16.37
N PHE A 115 6.33 1.12 -16.56
CA PHE A 115 5.74 2.07 -17.51
C PHE A 115 6.83 2.93 -18.18
N ILE A 116 6.47 3.60 -19.28
CA ILE A 116 7.36 4.50 -20.00
C ILE A 116 7.16 5.93 -19.48
N TYR A 117 8.23 6.48 -18.90
CA TYR A 117 8.29 7.88 -18.51
C TYR A 117 8.99 8.72 -19.58
N GLY A 118 8.30 9.75 -20.04
CA GLY A 118 8.71 10.70 -21.06
C GLY A 118 9.92 11.55 -20.71
N GLY A 119 10.29 11.62 -19.42
CA GLY A 119 11.48 12.33 -18.94
C GLY A 119 11.25 13.73 -18.39
N CYS A 120 10.01 14.25 -18.42
CA CYS A 120 9.65 15.51 -17.78
C CYS A 120 8.20 15.50 -17.29
N TYR A 121 7.86 16.43 -16.37
CA TYR A 121 6.59 16.43 -15.64
C TYR A 121 6.30 15.07 -15.00
N GLY A 122 5.05 14.62 -14.97
CA GLY A 122 4.66 13.40 -14.28
C GLY A 122 4.20 13.67 -12.86
N ASN A 123 4.10 12.59 -12.09
CA ASN A 123 3.72 12.64 -10.69
C ASN A 123 4.61 11.74 -9.80
N GLY A 124 4.30 11.69 -8.50
CA GLY A 124 5.10 10.99 -7.51
C GLY A 124 5.10 9.47 -7.65
N ASN A 125 4.17 8.86 -8.39
CA ASN A 125 4.15 7.42 -8.65
C ASN A 125 5.12 7.02 -9.77
N ASN A 126 6.39 7.35 -9.60
CA ASN A 126 7.42 7.19 -10.62
C ASN A 126 8.76 6.82 -9.97
N PHE A 127 9.12 5.55 -10.06
CA PHE A 127 10.27 4.95 -9.40
C PHE A 127 11.30 4.48 -10.42
N ARG A 128 12.59 4.63 -10.10
CA ARG A 128 13.68 4.20 -11.00
C ARG A 128 13.80 2.68 -11.09
N ASP A 129 13.55 1.99 -9.99
CA ASP A 129 13.69 0.55 -9.88
C ASP A 129 12.53 -0.06 -9.08
N LEU A 130 12.26 -1.35 -9.34
CA LEU A 130 11.16 -2.10 -8.73
C LEU A 130 11.25 -2.10 -7.19
N LYS A 131 12.47 -2.22 -6.64
CA LYS A 131 12.68 -2.26 -5.19
C LYS A 131 12.25 -0.95 -4.55
N SER A 132 12.65 0.18 -5.11
CA SER A 132 12.23 1.50 -4.61
C SER A 132 10.71 1.67 -4.65
N CYS A 133 10.03 1.23 -5.72
CA CYS A 133 8.57 1.25 -5.78
C CYS A 133 7.96 0.39 -4.66
N VAL A 134 8.42 -0.84 -4.51
CA VAL A 134 7.92 -1.79 -3.51
C VAL A 134 8.10 -1.24 -2.09
N ASP A 135 9.29 -0.74 -1.78
CA ASP A 135 9.64 -0.20 -0.46
C ASP A 135 8.78 1.02 -0.07
N HIS A 136 8.37 1.82 -1.06
CA HIS A 136 7.57 3.02 -0.83
C HIS A 136 6.06 2.78 -0.89
N CYS A 137 5.61 1.82 -1.71
CA CYS A 137 4.19 1.69 -2.06
C CYS A 137 3.49 0.47 -1.50
N LEU A 138 4.20 -0.62 -1.21
CA LEU A 138 3.56 -1.75 -0.58
C LEU A 138 3.23 -1.40 0.87
N PRO A 139 1.95 -1.48 1.25
CA PRO A 139 1.50 -1.13 2.60
C PRO A 139 1.91 -2.19 3.62
N GLU A 140 2.34 -3.36 3.14
CA GLU A 140 3.21 -4.21 3.91
C GLU A 140 4.60 -3.57 3.95
N LYS A 141 4.84 -2.74 4.96
CA LYS A 141 6.15 -2.77 5.61
C LYS A 141 6.27 -4.11 6.31
N THR A 142 6.36 -5.15 5.49
CA THR A 142 6.97 -6.38 5.87
C THR A 142 8.37 -6.01 6.36
N GLY A 143 8.79 -6.53 7.51
CA GLY A 143 10.22 -6.48 7.88
C GLY A 143 11.09 -7.02 6.74
N PRO A 144 12.42 -7.03 6.90
CA PRO A 144 13.32 -7.57 5.88
C PRO A 144 12.77 -8.88 5.27
N LEU A 145 12.81 -9.05 3.94
CA LEU A 145 12.16 -10.18 3.23
C LEU A 145 12.47 -11.56 3.83
N LEU A 146 13.62 -11.69 4.51
CA LEU A 146 13.96 -12.87 5.31
C LEU A 146 12.86 -13.25 6.31
N CYS A 147 12.22 -12.28 6.99
CA CYS A 147 11.18 -12.50 8.01
C CYS A 147 9.93 -13.18 7.44
N TYR A 148 9.77 -13.22 6.11
CA TYR A 148 8.62 -13.81 5.42
C TYR A 148 8.93 -15.14 4.76
N SER A 149 10.19 -15.59 4.83
CA SER A 149 10.54 -16.94 4.41
C SER A 149 9.93 -17.96 5.38
N PRO A 150 9.51 -19.15 4.92
CA PRO A 150 8.93 -20.16 5.80
C PRO A 150 9.95 -20.65 6.83
N LYS A 151 9.49 -21.25 7.94
CA LYS A 151 10.39 -22.00 8.83
C LYS A 151 11.02 -23.13 8.01
N ASP A 152 12.34 -23.25 8.09
CA ASP A 152 13.08 -24.24 7.33
C ASP A 152 14.04 -24.97 8.26
N GLU A 153 13.70 -26.22 8.54
CA GLU A 153 14.44 -27.07 9.47
C GLU A 153 15.79 -27.46 8.89
N GLY A 154 16.00 -27.34 7.58
CA GLY A 154 17.21 -27.80 6.91
C GLY A 154 17.20 -29.31 6.65
N LEU A 155 18.35 -29.84 6.25
CA LEU A 155 18.50 -31.22 5.74
C LEU A 155 19.44 -32.11 6.58
N CYS A 156 19.96 -31.60 7.69
CA CYS A 156 20.92 -32.31 8.54
C CYS A 156 20.22 -33.09 9.66
N SER A 157 20.98 -33.60 10.64
CA SER A 157 20.45 -34.43 11.74
C SER A 157 20.68 -33.86 13.14
N SER A 158 21.19 -32.63 13.27
CA SER A 158 21.28 -31.98 14.59
C SER A 158 19.91 -31.49 15.06
N ALA A 159 19.79 -31.09 16.32
CA ALA A 159 18.55 -30.56 16.88
C ALA A 159 18.85 -29.30 17.68
N VAL A 160 19.15 -28.20 16.97
CA VAL A 160 19.50 -26.92 17.59
C VAL A 160 18.25 -26.04 17.68
N ARG A 161 17.97 -25.51 18.86
CA ARG A 161 16.86 -24.56 19.06
C ARG A 161 17.19 -23.25 18.38
N ARG A 162 16.25 -22.75 17.57
CA ARG A 162 16.34 -21.47 16.84
C ARG A 162 14.97 -20.80 16.84
N TYR A 163 14.93 -19.54 16.44
CA TYR A 163 13.71 -18.76 16.33
C TYR A 163 13.49 -18.34 14.89
N TYR A 164 12.23 -18.30 14.45
CA TYR A 164 11.84 -17.74 13.16
C TYR A 164 10.65 -16.80 13.37
N TYR A 165 10.51 -15.81 12.49
CA TYR A 165 9.35 -14.94 12.48
C TYR A 165 8.20 -15.61 11.73
N ASP A 166 7.10 -15.88 12.43
CA ASP A 166 5.86 -16.34 11.84
C ASP A 166 5.03 -15.13 11.36
N SER A 167 4.98 -14.95 10.04
CA SER A 167 4.23 -13.86 9.41
C SER A 167 2.71 -13.95 9.63
N LYS A 168 2.17 -15.15 9.88
CA LYS A 168 0.73 -15.36 10.13
C LYS A 168 0.34 -14.85 11.51
N THR A 169 1.13 -15.19 12.54
CA THR A 169 0.86 -14.75 13.92
C THR A 169 1.59 -13.46 14.29
N LYS A 170 2.45 -12.95 13.40
CA LYS A 170 3.28 -11.75 13.61
C LYS A 170 4.18 -11.85 14.83
N SER A 171 4.65 -13.04 15.16
CA SER A 171 5.44 -13.33 16.36
C SER A 171 6.66 -14.19 16.04
N CYS A 172 7.70 -14.06 16.84
CA CYS A 172 8.84 -14.96 16.77
C CYS A 172 8.49 -16.26 17.51
N LYS A 173 8.73 -17.40 16.86
CA LYS A 173 8.44 -18.73 17.42
C LYS A 173 9.69 -19.60 17.36
N GLU A 174 9.84 -20.47 18.34
CA GLU A 174 10.91 -21.47 18.36
C GLU A 174 10.68 -22.57 17.31
N PHE A 175 11.76 -23.09 16.74
CA PHE A 175 11.77 -24.29 15.92
C PHE A 175 13.10 -25.07 16.07
N LYS A 176 13.08 -26.36 15.71
CA LYS A 176 14.30 -27.20 15.64
C LYS A 176 14.97 -27.02 14.28
N TYR A 177 16.20 -26.50 14.30
CA TYR A 177 17.06 -26.40 13.13
C TYR A 177 18.07 -27.56 13.12
N THR A 178 18.21 -28.19 11.96
CA THR A 178 19.00 -29.40 11.77
C THR A 178 20.50 -29.17 11.65
N GLY A 179 20.94 -27.92 11.53
CA GLY A 179 22.35 -27.53 11.52
C GLY A 179 22.92 -27.15 10.15
N CYS A 180 22.23 -27.46 9.04
CA CYS A 180 22.64 -27.04 7.70
C CYS A 180 21.47 -26.75 6.76
N GLY A 181 21.74 -26.00 5.68
CA GLY A 181 20.72 -25.55 4.75
C GLY A 181 19.90 -24.39 5.32
N GLY A 182 18.57 -24.46 5.16
CA GLY A 182 17.68 -23.46 5.73
C GLY A 182 17.59 -22.17 4.92
N ASN A 183 16.97 -21.17 5.55
CA ASN A 183 16.93 -19.81 5.05
C ASN A 183 17.21 -18.79 6.16
N ALA A 184 17.26 -17.51 5.79
CA ALA A 184 17.63 -16.42 6.70
C ALA A 184 16.58 -16.09 7.79
N ASN A 185 15.38 -16.70 7.78
CA ASN A 185 14.42 -16.62 8.89
C ASN A 185 14.82 -17.58 10.03
N ASN A 186 16.04 -17.44 10.53
CA ASN A 186 16.65 -18.35 11.48
C ASN A 186 17.55 -17.54 12.43
N PHE A 187 17.06 -17.32 13.64
CA PHE A 187 17.69 -16.50 14.67
C PHE A 187 18.13 -17.35 15.84
N VAL A 188 19.24 -16.97 16.47
CA VAL A 188 19.75 -17.64 17.66
C VAL A 188 18.89 -17.34 18.88
N THR A 189 18.46 -16.09 19.04
CA THR A 189 17.61 -15.66 20.16
C THR A 189 16.27 -15.10 19.68
N GLU A 190 15.25 -15.21 20.53
CA GLU A 190 13.93 -14.61 20.28
C GLU A 190 14.03 -13.09 20.15
N THR A 191 14.88 -12.48 20.97
CA THR A 191 15.13 -11.03 20.97
C THR A 191 15.73 -10.57 19.65
N ASP A 192 16.68 -11.30 19.07
CA ASP A 192 17.25 -10.96 17.75
C ASP A 192 16.20 -11.06 16.65
N CYS A 193 15.37 -12.11 16.69
CA CYS A 193 14.25 -12.25 15.77
C CYS A 193 13.32 -11.04 15.86
N TYR A 194 12.94 -10.60 17.05
CA TYR A 194 12.13 -9.39 17.20
C TYR A 194 12.90 -8.13 16.81
N ASN A 195 14.18 -7.98 17.13
CA ASN A 195 14.92 -6.78 16.75
C ASN A 195 15.00 -6.61 15.23
N VAL A 196 15.16 -7.71 14.49
CA VAL A 196 15.20 -7.72 13.03
C VAL A 196 13.80 -7.62 12.42
N CYS A 197 12.83 -8.37 12.94
CA CYS A 197 11.51 -8.53 12.32
C CYS A 197 10.38 -7.69 12.96
N ARG A 198 10.52 -7.09 14.15
CA ARG A 198 9.43 -6.32 14.83
C ARG A 198 9.08 -5.00 14.15
N LYS A 199 9.96 -4.46 13.29
CA LYS A 199 9.63 -3.34 12.38
C LYS A 199 8.63 -3.74 11.29
N ALA A 200 8.29 -5.03 11.19
CA ALA A 200 7.25 -5.58 10.34
C ALA A 200 5.81 -5.44 10.85
N GLY A 201 5.62 -5.05 12.11
CA GLY A 201 4.36 -5.33 12.80
C GLY A 201 3.91 -4.35 13.87
N THR A 202 4.57 -3.21 14.06
CA THR A 202 4.18 -2.28 15.14
C THR A 202 3.98 -0.86 14.62
N GLN A 203 2.71 -0.43 14.61
CA GLN A 203 2.41 0.99 14.77
C GLN A 203 3.13 1.48 16.03
N LYS A 204 3.74 2.67 15.96
CA LYS A 204 4.39 3.30 17.13
C LYS A 204 3.38 3.33 18.30
N PRO A 205 3.80 3.03 19.55
CA PRO A 205 2.95 3.28 20.70
C PRO A 205 2.51 4.75 20.69
N LYS A 206 1.20 4.98 20.80
CA LYS A 206 0.63 6.31 21.01
C LYS A 206 1.19 6.80 22.34
N ILE A 207 2.13 7.74 22.30
CA ILE A 207 2.40 8.59 23.46
C ILE A 207 1.13 9.41 23.64
N ASN A 208 0.37 9.10 24.69
CA ASN A 208 -0.72 9.93 25.15
C ASN A 208 -0.13 11.30 25.49
N LYS A 209 -0.21 12.25 24.54
CA LYS A 209 0.00 13.66 24.86
C LYS A 209 -1.25 14.13 25.58
N PRO A 210 -1.13 14.69 26.80
CA PRO A 210 -2.27 15.22 27.52
C PRO A 210 -2.93 16.33 26.70
N VAL A 211 -4.26 16.21 26.58
CA VAL A 211 -5.12 17.23 26.00
C VAL A 211 -5.09 18.44 26.91
N ASN A 212 -4.48 19.54 26.47
CA ASN A 212 -4.78 20.87 26.98
C ASN A 212 -5.08 21.77 25.79
N GLY A 213 -6.37 22.07 25.64
CA GLY A 213 -6.90 22.93 24.60
C GLY A 213 -6.56 24.39 24.87
N VAL A 214 -5.98 25.06 23.87
CA VAL A 214 -6.14 26.50 23.69
C VAL A 214 -6.39 26.74 22.20
N ARG A 215 -7.64 27.11 21.89
CA ARG A 215 -8.09 27.53 20.55
C ARG A 215 -7.32 28.79 20.14
N ARG A 216 -6.61 28.77 19.00
CA ARG A 216 -6.28 30.00 18.26
C ARG A 216 -7.21 30.13 17.06
N LYS A 217 -8.21 31.00 17.20
CA LYS A 217 -8.97 31.55 16.06
C LYS A 217 -8.06 32.58 15.36
N MET A 218 -7.80 32.41 14.08
CA MET A 218 -7.39 33.52 13.21
C MET A 218 -8.57 33.87 12.33
N MET A 219 -9.12 35.08 12.54
CA MET A 219 -10.09 35.73 11.67
C MET A 219 -9.34 36.42 10.53
N ILE A 220 -9.85 36.25 9.32
CA ILE A 220 -9.43 36.90 8.09
C ILE A 220 -10.04 38.31 7.99
N LYS A 221 -9.30 39.18 7.27
CA LYS A 221 -9.64 40.50 6.68
C LYS A 221 -9.42 41.73 7.56
N LEU A 222 -8.54 42.61 7.07
CA LEU A 222 -8.91 44.00 6.79
C LEU A 222 -8.06 44.54 5.62
N ILE A 223 -8.77 45.25 4.75
CA ILE A 223 -8.40 45.82 3.47
C ILE A 223 -7.48 47.03 3.71
N LYS A 224 -6.28 47.03 3.10
CA LYS A 224 -5.43 48.24 3.05
C LYS A 224 -5.93 49.14 1.91
N LYS A 225 -6.54 50.28 2.25
CA LYS A 225 -6.61 51.46 1.36
C LYS A 225 -5.29 52.24 1.49
N PRO A 226 -4.68 52.74 0.40
CA PRO A 226 -3.55 53.65 0.49
C PRO A 226 -4.01 55.07 0.86
N GLN A 227 -3.24 55.70 1.76
CA GLN A 227 -3.40 57.08 2.18
C GLN A 227 -2.91 58.06 1.11
N THR A 228 -3.61 59.18 1.09
CA THR A 228 -3.49 60.39 0.29
C THR A 228 -2.11 61.06 0.37
N TYR A 229 -1.55 61.41 -0.79
CA TYR A 229 -0.44 62.35 -0.95
C TYR A 229 -1.03 63.76 -1.16
N ASN A 230 -0.56 64.76 -0.39
CA ASN A 230 -0.95 66.16 -0.52
C ASN A 230 0.29 67.00 -0.89
N PRO A 231 0.32 67.69 -2.04
CA PRO A 231 1.42 68.57 -2.41
C PRO A 231 1.15 70.01 -1.92
N LYS A 232 2.08 70.57 -1.15
CA LYS A 232 2.21 72.02 -0.93
C LYS A 232 3.69 72.40 -0.91
N SER A 233 4.20 72.84 -2.06
CA SER A 233 5.12 73.97 -2.31
C SER A 233 5.71 73.82 -3.70
#